data_AF-A0A0U1X8G2-F1
#
_entry.id   AF-A0A0U1X8G2-F1
#
_cell.length_a   1.000
_cell.length_b   1.000
_cell.length_c   1.000
_cell.angle_alpha   90.00
_cell.angle_beta   90.00
_cell.angle_gamma   90.00
#
_symmetry.space_group_name_H-M   'P 1'
#
loop_
_entity.id
_entity.type
_entity.pdbx_description
1 polymer ?
#
loop_
_entity_poly.entity_id
_entity_poly.type
_entity_poly.pdbx_seq_one_letter_code
_entity_poly.pdbx_strand_id
1 'polypeptide(L)'
;AFMPWNGYNYEDSILISERVVREDRFTTIHIEELTCVARDTKLGPEEITSDIPNVSEAALTKLDEAGMAFIGAEVKAGDILVGKVSPKGETQLTPEEKLLRAIFGDKASDVKDTSLRVPTGMDGTVIDVRVFTRDGIEKDSRTREIEAAELKRIRKDLNDQLRILEDDLFDRAQRLLMANAAASGNKGFKAGANFTEDYLMSLDREDWLNLALKEEDAANDLAQLKELLSQQRKEFDKQFEEKREKLTQSDELAPGVLKMVKVYLAVKRRIQPGDKMAGRHGNKGVVSMIVPEEDMPYDE
;
A
#
# COMPACT_ATOMS: atom_id res chain seq x y z
N ALA A 1 -24.76 27.34 21.19
CA ALA A 1 -25.32 28.39 22.07
C ALA A 1 -24.30 28.71 23.16
N PHE A 2 -24.23 29.97 23.63
CA PHE A 2 -23.45 30.34 24.82
C PHE A 2 -24.42 30.47 26.01
N MET A 3 -24.56 29.41 26.79
CA MET A 3 -25.44 29.36 27.96
C MET A 3 -24.97 28.27 28.92
N PRO A 4 -25.20 28.40 30.24
CA PRO A 4 -25.00 27.29 31.16
C PRO A 4 -25.99 26.16 30.86
N TRP A 5 -25.54 24.91 30.94
CA TRP A 5 -26.37 23.73 30.70
C TRP A 5 -26.14 22.65 31.77
N ASN A 6 -26.98 22.63 32.80
CA ASN A 6 -26.98 21.64 33.89
C ASN A 6 -25.61 21.33 34.52
N GLY A 7 -24.67 22.28 34.48
CA GLY A 7 -23.30 22.11 34.98
C GLY A 7 -22.37 21.28 34.08
N TYR A 8 -22.84 20.75 32.95
CA TYR A 8 -22.01 19.95 32.04
C TYR A 8 -20.97 20.80 31.29
N ASN A 9 -21.16 22.11 31.20
CA ASN A 9 -20.17 23.05 30.69
C ASN A 9 -19.51 23.89 31.80
N TYR A 10 -19.30 23.30 32.98
CA TYR A 10 -18.58 23.93 34.08
C TYR A 10 -17.08 24.10 33.76
N GLU A 11 -16.48 25.19 34.24
CA GLU A 11 -15.12 25.63 33.88
C GLU A 11 -14.92 25.71 32.36
N ASP A 12 -13.98 24.95 31.82
CA ASP A 12 -13.66 24.87 30.40
C ASP A 12 -14.29 23.61 29.75
N SER A 13 -15.30 23.02 30.36
CA SER A 13 -15.96 21.83 29.81
C SER A 13 -16.84 22.18 28.62
N ILE A 14 -16.85 21.32 27.61
CA ILE A 14 -17.64 21.49 26.40
C ILE A 14 -18.65 20.35 26.30
N LEU A 15 -19.90 20.71 26.05
CA LEU A 15 -20.97 19.78 25.76
C LEU A 15 -21.18 19.73 24.24
N ILE A 16 -21.32 18.52 23.68
CA ILE A 16 -21.50 18.30 22.25
C ILE A 16 -22.81 17.53 22.02
N SER A 17 -23.52 17.84 20.93
CA SER A 17 -24.66 17.05 20.49
C SER A 17 -24.23 15.72 19.86
N GLU A 18 -24.99 14.66 20.11
CA GLU A 18 -24.87 13.37 19.44
C GLU A 18 -24.90 13.51 17.91
N ARG A 19 -25.62 14.51 17.38
CA ARG A 19 -25.65 14.81 15.95
C ARG A 19 -24.25 15.00 15.36
N VAL A 20 -23.36 15.68 16.08
CA VAL A 20 -21.97 15.94 15.61
C VAL A 20 -21.18 14.64 15.49
N VAL A 21 -21.44 13.70 16.39
CA VAL A 21 -20.82 12.36 16.40
C VAL A 21 -21.39 11.51 15.27
N ARG A 22 -22.71 11.57 15.05
CA ARG A 22 -23.42 10.86 13.98
C ARG A 22 -22.98 11.33 12.59
N GLU A 23 -22.75 12.63 12.43
CA GLU A 23 -22.25 13.24 11.19
C GLU A 23 -20.72 13.06 10.99
N ASP A 24 -20.03 12.32 11.88
CA ASP A 24 -18.59 12.01 11.78
C ASP A 24 -17.69 13.28 11.65
N ARG A 25 -18.15 14.45 12.12
CA ARG A 25 -17.51 15.75 11.84
C ARG A 25 -16.13 15.91 12.47
N PHE A 26 -15.94 15.31 13.65
CA PHE A 26 -14.67 15.31 14.38
C PHE A 26 -14.05 13.92 14.42
N THR A 27 -14.38 13.08 13.45
CA THR A 27 -13.78 11.76 13.34
C THR A 27 -12.45 11.85 12.60
N THR A 28 -11.39 11.36 13.21
CA THR A 28 -10.04 11.35 12.65
C THR A 28 -9.63 9.94 12.25
N ILE A 29 -8.85 9.85 11.17
CA ILE A 29 -8.20 8.61 10.76
C ILE A 29 -6.76 8.68 11.22
N HIS A 30 -6.36 7.72 12.06
CA HIS A 30 -4.99 7.53 12.50
C HIS A 30 -4.43 6.32 11.79
N ILE A 31 -3.25 6.47 11.19
CA ILE A 31 -2.53 5.34 10.60
C ILE A 31 -1.37 5.03 11.52
N GLU A 32 -1.41 3.84 12.12
CA GLU A 32 -0.42 3.36 13.07
C GLU A 32 0.44 2.29 12.40
N GLU A 33 1.75 2.43 12.51
CA GLU A 33 2.72 1.45 12.00
C GLU A 33 3.12 0.50 13.14
N LEU A 34 2.77 -0.78 12.99
CA LEU A 34 3.14 -1.83 13.93
C LEU A 34 4.19 -2.73 13.28
N THR A 35 5.33 -2.89 13.93
CA THR A 35 6.47 -3.64 13.37
C THR A 35 6.71 -4.93 14.14
N CYS A 36 6.77 -6.04 13.42
CA CYS A 36 7.23 -7.34 13.90
C CYS A 36 8.61 -7.64 13.34
N VAL A 37 9.53 -8.09 14.19
CA VAL A 37 10.91 -8.40 13.80
C VAL A 37 11.22 -9.83 14.18
N ALA A 38 11.60 -10.64 13.21
CA ALA A 38 12.14 -11.98 13.42
C ALA A 38 13.67 -11.91 13.45
N ARG A 39 14.25 -12.42 14.53
CA ARG A 39 15.69 -12.34 14.78
C ARG A 39 16.31 -13.73 14.87
N ASP A 40 17.59 -13.78 14.56
CA ASP A 40 18.40 -14.93 14.90
C ASP A 40 18.76 -14.90 16.39
N THR A 41 18.43 -15.97 17.11
CA THR A 41 18.69 -16.09 18.55
C THR A 41 19.69 -17.20 18.80
N LYS A 42 20.27 -17.23 20.01
CA LYS A 42 21.22 -18.29 20.38
C LYS A 42 20.63 -19.71 20.32
N LEU A 43 19.31 -19.84 20.45
CA LEU A 43 18.59 -21.11 20.45
C LEU A 43 18.08 -21.50 19.06
N GLY A 44 18.25 -20.62 18.08
CA GLY A 44 17.77 -20.79 16.70
C GLY A 44 17.11 -19.52 16.15
N PRO A 45 16.80 -19.52 14.85
CA PRO A 45 16.10 -18.42 14.22
C PRO A 45 14.66 -18.33 14.70
N GLU A 46 14.14 -17.11 14.90
CA GLU A 46 12.70 -16.89 15.01
C GLU A 46 12.07 -16.94 13.61
N GLU A 47 10.87 -17.51 13.54
CA GLU A 47 10.15 -17.70 12.29
C GLU A 47 8.81 -16.95 12.32
N ILE A 48 8.42 -16.43 11.16
CA ILE A 48 7.09 -15.84 10.95
C ILE A 48 6.26 -16.92 10.26
N THR A 49 5.24 -17.41 10.97
CA THR A 49 4.42 -18.54 10.53
C THR A 49 3.01 -18.43 11.10
N SER A 50 2.06 -19.04 10.40
CA SER A 50 0.68 -19.22 10.87
C SER A 50 0.53 -20.36 11.87
N ASP A 51 1.53 -21.25 11.98
CA ASP A 51 1.56 -22.36 12.95
C ASP A 51 2.02 -21.89 14.33
N ILE A 52 1.09 -21.34 15.11
CA ILE A 52 1.36 -20.73 16.43
C ILE A 52 0.83 -21.65 17.54
N PRO A 53 1.66 -22.04 18.52
CA PRO A 53 1.23 -22.94 19.59
C PRO A 53 0.26 -22.25 20.56
N ASN A 54 -0.68 -23.02 21.11
CA ASN A 54 -1.65 -22.58 22.13
C ASN A 54 -2.60 -21.45 21.68
N VAL A 55 -2.82 -21.32 20.37
CA VAL A 55 -3.76 -20.33 19.80
C VAL A 55 -4.97 -21.06 19.23
N SER A 56 -6.16 -20.50 19.45
CA SER A 56 -7.42 -21.04 18.88
C SER A 56 -7.49 -20.81 17.37
N GLU A 57 -8.10 -21.73 16.62
CA GLU A 57 -8.30 -21.59 15.16
C GLU A 57 -9.00 -20.28 14.75
N ALA A 58 -9.91 -19.78 15.58
CA ALA A 58 -10.62 -18.52 15.37
C ALA A 58 -9.69 -17.29 15.30
N ALA A 59 -8.57 -17.33 16.02
CA ALA A 59 -7.57 -16.25 16.00
C ALA A 59 -6.65 -16.34 14.78
N LEU A 60 -6.52 -17.53 14.17
CA LEU A 60 -5.73 -17.77 12.96
C LEU A 60 -6.50 -17.42 11.68
N THR A 61 -7.84 -17.32 11.73
CA THR A 61 -8.69 -17.06 10.56
C THR A 61 -8.37 -15.76 9.83
N LYS A 62 -7.75 -14.79 10.51
CA LYS A 62 -7.38 -13.48 9.96
C LYS A 62 -5.97 -13.45 9.36
N LEU A 63 -5.20 -14.52 9.54
CA LEU A 63 -3.85 -14.65 9.03
C LEU A 63 -3.84 -15.42 7.71
N ASP A 64 -2.92 -15.05 6.83
CA ASP A 64 -2.59 -15.81 5.63
C ASP A 64 -1.73 -17.04 5.95
N GLU A 65 -1.46 -17.86 4.93
CA GLU A 65 -0.64 -19.06 5.07
C GLU A 65 0.77 -18.76 5.62
N ALA A 66 1.31 -17.57 5.32
CA ALA A 66 2.61 -17.10 5.79
C ALA A 66 2.56 -16.48 7.20
N GLY A 67 1.41 -16.44 7.86
CA GLY A 67 1.25 -15.93 9.23
C GLY A 67 1.11 -14.41 9.32
N MET A 68 0.68 -13.71 8.27
CA MET A 68 0.46 -12.26 8.25
C MET A 68 -1.01 -11.91 8.06
N ALA A 69 -1.48 -10.85 8.69
CA ALA A 69 -2.86 -10.40 8.55
C ALA A 69 -3.21 -10.01 7.11
N PHE A 70 -4.41 -10.35 6.66
CA PHE A 70 -4.91 -9.92 5.35
C PHE A 70 -5.10 -8.40 5.29
N ILE A 71 -4.75 -7.80 4.15
CA ILE A 71 -5.10 -6.42 3.84
C ILE A 71 -6.63 -6.33 3.72
N GLY A 72 -7.23 -5.41 4.47
CA GLY A 72 -8.68 -5.25 4.60
C GLY A 72 -9.30 -5.98 5.79
N ALA A 73 -8.51 -6.75 6.57
CA ALA A 73 -9.03 -7.41 7.77
C ALA A 73 -9.36 -6.38 8.87
N GLU A 74 -10.57 -6.48 9.43
CA GLU A 74 -10.94 -5.76 10.64
C GLU A 74 -10.41 -6.50 11.87
N VAL A 75 -9.62 -5.80 12.67
CA VAL A 75 -8.91 -6.35 13.82
C VAL A 75 -9.26 -5.56 15.08
N LYS A 76 -9.34 -6.28 16.18
CA LYS A 76 -9.61 -5.74 17.51
C LYS A 76 -8.41 -5.94 18.41
N ALA A 77 -8.39 -5.21 19.52
CA ALA A 77 -7.41 -5.41 20.58
C ALA A 77 -7.19 -6.90 20.91
N GLY A 78 -5.93 -7.36 20.84
CA GLY A 78 -5.53 -8.74 21.14
C GLY A 78 -5.48 -9.71 19.95
N ASP A 79 -6.06 -9.33 18.80
CA ASP A 79 -5.95 -10.11 17.56
C ASP A 79 -4.49 -10.17 17.09
N ILE A 80 -4.13 -11.26 16.42
CA ILE A 80 -2.78 -11.47 15.88
C ILE A 80 -2.67 -10.76 14.53
N LEU A 81 -1.65 -9.92 14.39
CA LEU A 81 -1.32 -9.24 13.13
C LEU A 81 -0.23 -9.97 12.37
N VAL A 82 0.78 -10.47 13.08
CA VAL A 82 1.88 -11.24 12.52
C VAL A 82 2.22 -12.36 13.49
N GLY A 83 2.00 -13.60 13.05
CA GLY A 83 2.40 -14.80 13.75
C GLY A 83 3.92 -14.90 13.83
N LYS A 84 4.46 -14.97 15.04
CA LYS A 84 5.89 -15.14 15.27
C LYS A 84 6.12 -16.20 16.33
N VAL A 85 6.99 -17.15 16.01
CA VAL A 85 7.39 -18.21 16.92
C VAL A 85 8.88 -18.08 17.23
N SER A 86 9.21 -18.21 18.52
CA SER A 86 10.60 -18.22 18.98
C SER A 86 10.96 -19.59 19.52
N PRO A 87 12.13 -20.16 19.16
CA PRO A 87 12.59 -21.40 19.76
C PRO A 87 12.78 -21.22 21.27
N LYS A 88 12.25 -22.17 22.04
CA LYS A 88 12.32 -22.20 23.49
C LYS A 88 13.35 -23.25 23.89
N GLY A 89 14.21 -22.92 24.86
CA GLY A 89 15.10 -23.91 25.45
C GLY A 89 14.31 -24.97 26.24
N GLU A 90 14.90 -26.15 26.42
CA GLU A 90 14.31 -27.19 27.27
C GLU A 90 14.00 -26.62 28.66
N THR A 91 12.71 -26.60 29.01
CA THR A 91 12.26 -26.18 30.33
C THR A 91 12.05 -27.41 31.19
N GLN A 92 12.62 -27.40 32.40
CA GLN A 92 12.36 -28.46 33.37
C GLN A 92 10.90 -28.37 33.81
N LEU A 93 10.06 -29.28 33.29
CA LEU A 93 8.67 -29.39 33.68
C LEU A 93 8.56 -29.87 35.14
N THR A 94 7.61 -29.29 35.87
CA THR A 94 7.24 -29.75 37.20
C THR A 94 6.68 -31.18 37.17
N PRO A 95 6.73 -31.96 38.27
CA PRO A 95 6.12 -33.29 38.32
C PRO A 95 4.65 -33.32 37.87
N GLU A 96 3.89 -32.27 38.19
CA GLU A 96 2.50 -32.07 37.80
C GLU A 96 2.34 -31.89 36.28
N GLU A 97 3.16 -31.04 35.66
CA GLU A 97 3.18 -30.86 34.20
C GLU A 97 3.67 -32.12 33.46
N LYS A 98 4.63 -32.85 34.05
CA LYS A 98 5.06 -34.16 33.52
C LYS A 98 3.94 -35.18 33.56
N LEU A 99 3.15 -35.20 34.63
CA LEU A 99 1.98 -36.07 34.74
C LEU A 99 0.92 -35.70 33.71
N LEU A 100 0.60 -34.40 33.58
CA LEU A 100 -0.34 -33.92 32.56
C LEU A 100 0.13 -34.28 31.15
N ARG A 101 1.42 -34.11 30.84
CA ARG A 101 2.01 -34.50 29.56
C ARG A 101 1.93 -36.00 29.31
N ALA A 102 2.11 -36.83 30.34
CA ALA A 102 1.98 -38.28 30.23
C ALA A 102 0.53 -38.73 30.00
N ILE A 103 -0.45 -37.99 30.52
CA ILE A 103 -1.90 -38.29 30.39
C ILE A 103 -2.44 -37.80 29.05
N PHE A 104 -2.19 -36.54 28.68
CA PHE A 104 -2.76 -35.91 27.49
C PHE A 104 -1.92 -36.12 26.24
N GLY A 105 -0.67 -36.57 26.37
CA GLY A 105 0.24 -36.75 25.24
C GLY A 105 0.58 -35.45 24.52
N ASP A 106 0.23 -34.29 25.10
CA ASP A 106 0.53 -32.98 24.53
C ASP A 106 2.04 -32.86 24.33
N LYS A 107 2.44 -32.82 23.06
CA LYS A 107 3.82 -32.50 22.71
C LYS A 107 4.07 -31.10 23.23
N ALA A 108 4.97 -30.95 24.20
CA ALA A 108 5.45 -29.64 24.57
C ALA A 108 5.95 -28.99 23.28
N SER A 109 5.32 -27.90 22.87
CA SER A 109 5.80 -27.12 21.75
C SER A 109 7.18 -26.59 22.12
N ASP A 110 8.20 -26.98 21.35
CA ASP A 110 9.57 -26.49 21.48
C ASP A 110 9.67 -25.01 21.08
N VAL A 111 8.58 -24.43 20.56
CA VAL A 111 8.46 -23.02 20.21
C VAL A 111 7.47 -22.30 21.12
N LYS A 112 7.69 -21.00 21.33
CA LYS A 112 6.84 -20.09 22.10
C LYS A 112 6.24 -19.04 21.16
N ASP A 113 4.96 -18.72 21.37
CA ASP A 113 4.30 -17.57 20.75
C ASP A 113 4.94 -16.25 21.22
N THR A 114 5.49 -15.51 20.25
CA THR A 114 5.98 -14.14 20.41
C THR A 114 5.40 -13.21 19.34
N SER A 115 4.21 -13.53 18.84
CA SER A 115 3.51 -12.85 17.76
C SER A 115 3.22 -11.38 18.06
N LEU A 116 3.16 -10.59 17.00
CA LEU A 116 2.68 -9.21 17.06
C LEU A 116 1.15 -9.23 17.14
N ARG A 117 0.62 -8.59 18.19
CA ARG A 117 -0.82 -8.44 18.43
C ARG A 117 -1.22 -6.98 18.39
N VAL A 118 -2.49 -6.72 18.07
CA VAL A 118 -3.06 -5.38 18.14
C VAL A 118 -2.98 -4.87 19.58
N PRO A 119 -2.45 -3.65 19.81
CA PRO A 119 -2.42 -3.04 21.13
C PRO A 119 -3.80 -2.93 21.77
N THR A 120 -3.85 -2.90 23.10
CA THR A 120 -5.10 -2.74 23.83
C THR A 120 -5.72 -1.36 23.55
N GLY A 121 -7.05 -1.32 23.40
CA GLY A 121 -7.79 -0.08 23.13
C GLY A 121 -7.64 0.45 21.70
N MET A 122 -7.12 -0.37 20.78
CA MET A 122 -7.00 -0.04 19.37
C MET A 122 -7.80 -1.04 18.54
N ASP A 123 -8.75 -0.52 17.78
CA ASP A 123 -9.52 -1.29 16.81
C ASP A 123 -9.42 -0.59 15.46
N GLY A 124 -9.26 -1.36 14.39
CA GLY A 124 -9.03 -0.78 13.09
C GLY A 124 -9.01 -1.79 11.95
N THR A 125 -8.70 -1.30 10.76
CA THR A 125 -8.59 -2.12 9.56
C THR A 125 -7.15 -2.12 9.08
N VAL A 126 -6.62 -3.30 8.77
CA VAL A 126 -5.29 -3.43 8.17
C VAL A 126 -5.33 -2.85 6.76
N ILE A 127 -4.54 -1.81 6.48
CA ILE A 127 -4.53 -1.13 5.18
C ILE A 127 -3.38 -1.57 4.28
N ASP A 128 -2.23 -1.90 4.86
CA ASP A 128 -1.03 -2.26 4.12
C ASP A 128 -0.15 -3.16 4.98
N VAL A 129 0.57 -4.07 4.33
CA VAL A 129 1.55 -4.96 4.96
C VAL A 129 2.80 -4.96 4.10
N ARG A 130 3.92 -4.56 4.70
CA ARG A 130 5.23 -4.54 4.02
C ARG A 130 6.15 -5.55 4.68
N VAL A 131 6.79 -6.34 3.84
CA VAL A 131 7.72 -7.38 4.26
C VAL A 131 9.10 -7.00 3.77
N PHE A 132 10.06 -6.99 4.68
CA PHE A 132 11.46 -6.77 4.40
C PHE A 132 12.22 -8.04 4.76
N THR A 133 13.01 -8.55 3.84
CA THR A 133 13.77 -9.80 4.01
C THR A 133 15.26 -9.52 3.84
N ARG A 134 16.08 -10.04 4.76
CA ARG A 134 17.53 -10.01 4.62
C ARG A 134 17.97 -10.88 3.44
N ASP A 135 19.10 -10.48 2.84
CA ASP A 135 19.76 -11.23 1.78
C ASP A 135 20.15 -12.66 2.21
N GLY A 136 19.90 -13.62 1.33
CA GLY A 136 20.16 -15.05 1.56
C GLY A 136 19.04 -15.84 2.26
N ILE A 137 17.93 -15.20 2.63
CA ILE A 137 16.74 -15.89 3.15
C ILE A 137 15.76 -16.10 2.00
N GLU A 138 15.17 -17.30 1.92
CA GLU A 138 14.14 -17.57 0.92
C GLU A 138 12.90 -16.71 1.17
N LYS A 139 12.44 -16.03 0.12
CA LYS A 139 11.21 -15.24 0.18
C LYS A 139 9.99 -16.16 0.27
N ASP A 140 9.10 -15.86 1.20
CA ASP A 140 7.83 -16.57 1.37
C ASP A 140 6.88 -16.38 0.18
N SER A 141 5.84 -17.23 0.10
CA SER A 141 4.78 -17.13 -0.92
C SER A 141 4.20 -15.71 -1.00
N ARG A 142 3.86 -15.14 0.17
CA ARG A 142 3.27 -13.81 0.28
C ARG A 142 4.20 -12.69 -0.22
N THR A 143 5.48 -12.76 0.10
CA THR A 143 6.47 -11.76 -0.36
C THR A 143 6.58 -11.79 -1.88
N ARG A 144 6.62 -12.99 -2.48
CA ARG A 144 6.65 -13.16 -3.94
C ARG A 144 5.37 -12.64 -4.60
N GLU A 145 4.21 -12.84 -3.98
CA GLU A 145 2.93 -12.29 -4.45
C GLU A 145 2.94 -10.76 -4.46
N ILE A 146 3.40 -10.14 -3.37
CA ILE A 146 3.48 -8.67 -3.25
C ILE A 146 4.43 -8.12 -4.32
N GLU A 147 5.62 -8.71 -4.47
CA GLU A 147 6.60 -8.29 -5.48
C GLU A 147 6.04 -8.42 -6.91
N ALA A 148 5.38 -9.54 -7.23
CA ALA A 148 4.77 -9.76 -8.53
C ALA A 148 3.63 -8.79 -8.81
N ALA A 149 2.79 -8.50 -7.82
CA ALA A 149 1.70 -7.54 -7.93
C ALA A 149 2.22 -6.12 -8.17
N GLU A 150 3.27 -5.73 -7.46
CA GLU A 150 3.86 -4.40 -7.58
C GLU A 150 4.61 -4.23 -8.90
N LEU A 151 5.36 -5.25 -9.34
CA LEU A 151 6.01 -5.27 -10.64
C LEU A 151 4.97 -5.15 -11.78
N LYS A 152 3.82 -5.81 -11.64
CA LYS A 152 2.71 -5.69 -12.59
C LYS A 152 2.13 -4.28 -12.63
N ARG A 153 2.01 -3.60 -11.48
CA ARG A 153 1.56 -2.20 -11.40
C ARG A 153 2.56 -1.26 -12.08
N ILE A 154 3.85 -1.37 -11.73
CA ILE A 154 4.92 -0.57 -12.32
C ILE A 154 4.94 -0.74 -13.85
N ARG A 155 4.85 -1.97 -14.34
CA ARG A 155 4.80 -2.25 -15.77
C ARG A 155 3.60 -1.60 -16.44
N LYS A 156 2.43 -1.69 -15.81
CA LYS A 156 1.20 -1.07 -16.33
C LYS A 156 1.35 0.45 -16.42
N ASP A 157 1.84 1.09 -15.36
CA ASP A 157 1.99 2.54 -15.31
C ASP A 157 2.98 3.05 -16.36
N LEU A 158 4.13 2.37 -16.53
CA LEU A 158 5.11 2.72 -17.56
C LEU A 158 4.54 2.50 -18.97
N ASN A 159 3.81 1.42 -19.21
CA ASN A 159 3.16 1.18 -20.50
C ASN A 159 2.07 2.22 -20.80
N ASP A 160 1.29 2.63 -19.80
CA ASP A 160 0.27 3.67 -19.95
C ASP A 160 0.92 5.02 -20.26
N GLN A 161 2.03 5.36 -19.60
CA GLN A 161 2.83 6.56 -19.89
C GLN A 161 3.40 6.54 -21.30
N LEU A 162 4.01 5.41 -21.70
CA LEU A 162 4.57 5.22 -23.03
C LEU A 162 3.49 5.32 -24.10
N ARG A 163 2.31 4.73 -23.89
CA ARG A 163 1.17 4.84 -24.82
C ARG A 163 0.74 6.29 -25.00
N ILE A 164 0.56 7.06 -23.91
CA ILE A 164 0.14 8.47 -23.98
C ILE A 164 1.19 9.30 -24.74
N LEU A 165 2.47 9.05 -24.49
CA LEU A 165 3.55 9.74 -25.17
C LEU A 165 3.63 9.35 -26.66
N GLU A 166 3.48 8.07 -26.98
CA GLU A 166 3.42 7.60 -28.36
C GLU A 166 2.25 8.24 -29.12
N ASP A 167 1.06 8.26 -28.52
CA ASP A 167 -0.12 8.91 -29.11
C ASP A 167 0.15 10.40 -29.40
N ASP A 168 0.73 11.17 -28.46
CA ASP A 168 1.08 12.58 -28.69
C ASP A 168 2.14 12.76 -29.80
N LEU A 169 3.16 11.89 -29.85
CA LEU A 169 4.18 11.95 -30.91
C LEU A 169 3.59 11.60 -32.29
N PHE A 170 2.71 10.61 -32.36
CA PHE A 170 2.04 10.23 -33.61
C PHE A 170 1.04 11.29 -34.06
N ASP A 171 0.33 11.95 -33.15
CA ASP A 171 -0.54 13.10 -33.48
C ASP A 171 0.28 14.27 -34.06
N ARG A 172 1.47 14.55 -33.50
CA ARG A 172 2.39 15.55 -34.06
C ARG A 172 2.91 15.14 -35.43
N ALA A 173 3.32 13.87 -35.59
CA ALA A 173 3.76 13.33 -36.86
C ALA A 173 2.64 13.39 -37.92
N GLN A 174 1.39 13.08 -37.55
CA GLN A 174 0.23 13.19 -38.44
C GLN A 174 0.04 14.63 -38.93
N ARG A 175 0.09 15.62 -38.04
CA ARG A 175 -0.04 17.03 -38.41
C ARG A 175 1.07 17.46 -39.37
N LEU A 176 2.32 17.04 -39.11
CA LEU A 176 3.46 17.32 -40.00
C LEU A 176 3.32 16.64 -41.37
N LEU A 177 2.86 15.38 -41.40
CA LEU A 177 2.62 14.65 -42.63
C LEU A 177 1.47 15.25 -43.44
N MET A 178 0.35 15.64 -42.81
CA MET A 178 -0.79 16.25 -43.50
C MET A 178 -0.48 17.66 -44.04
N ALA A 179 0.42 18.40 -43.39
CA ALA A 179 0.83 19.74 -43.83
C ALA A 179 1.76 19.73 -45.05
N ASN A 180 2.44 18.60 -45.32
CA ASN A 180 3.56 18.52 -46.25
C ASN A 180 3.34 17.48 -47.37
N ALA A 181 4.02 17.65 -48.49
CA ALA A 181 3.93 16.74 -49.64
C ALA A 181 4.96 15.61 -49.57
N ALA A 182 4.59 14.42 -50.05
CA ALA A 182 5.48 13.26 -50.10
C ALA A 182 6.67 13.50 -51.05
N ALA A 183 7.90 13.21 -50.58
CA ALA A 183 9.02 12.97 -51.48
C ALA A 183 8.81 11.63 -52.18
N SER A 184 9.20 11.53 -53.46
CA SER A 184 8.89 10.37 -54.31
C SER A 184 9.25 9.02 -53.66
N GLY A 185 8.33 8.04 -53.72
CA GLY A 185 8.64 6.64 -53.42
C GLY A 185 8.13 6.10 -52.09
N ASN A 186 7.13 6.72 -51.46
CA ASN A 186 6.43 6.10 -50.33
C ASN A 186 5.46 5.01 -50.86
N LYS A 187 5.35 3.85 -50.18
CA LYS A 187 4.59 2.64 -50.59
C LYS A 187 3.25 2.95 -51.31
N GLY A 188 3.27 3.10 -52.64
CA GLY A 188 2.07 3.37 -53.46
C GLY A 188 1.64 4.83 -53.60
N PHE A 189 2.37 5.80 -53.04
CA PHE A 189 2.07 7.23 -53.11
C PHE A 189 2.89 7.95 -54.18
N LYS A 190 2.24 8.75 -55.03
CA LYS A 190 2.92 9.52 -56.09
C LYS A 190 3.73 10.67 -55.47
N ALA A 191 4.90 10.94 -56.05
CA ALA A 191 5.74 12.07 -55.70
C ALA A 191 4.96 13.39 -55.76
N GLY A 192 4.99 14.17 -54.67
CA GLY A 192 4.34 15.48 -54.61
C GLY A 192 2.84 15.47 -54.30
N ALA A 193 2.24 14.32 -53.98
CA ALA A 193 0.87 14.26 -53.46
C ALA A 193 0.84 14.54 -51.94
N ASN A 194 -0.27 15.13 -51.48
CA ASN A 194 -0.52 15.38 -50.05
C ASN A 194 -1.03 14.10 -49.38
N PHE A 195 -0.55 13.80 -48.16
CA PHE A 195 -1.02 12.65 -47.39
C PHE A 195 -2.49 12.82 -47.00
N THR A 196 -3.29 11.76 -47.18
CA THR A 196 -4.70 11.71 -46.74
C THR A 196 -4.80 10.91 -45.44
N GLU A 197 -5.78 11.24 -44.61
CA GLU A 197 -6.01 10.56 -43.33
C GLU A 197 -6.31 9.07 -43.53
N ASP A 198 -7.10 8.72 -44.54
CA ASP A 198 -7.40 7.33 -44.92
C ASP A 198 -6.14 6.52 -45.29
N TYR A 199 -5.17 7.16 -45.96
CA TYR A 199 -3.91 6.51 -46.32
C TYR A 199 -3.03 6.27 -45.08
N LEU A 200 -2.97 7.24 -44.17
CA LEU A 200 -2.23 7.08 -42.91
C LEU A 200 -2.84 5.97 -42.04
N MET A 201 -4.17 5.91 -41.93
CA MET A 201 -4.87 4.84 -41.19
C MET A 201 -4.69 3.45 -41.80
N SER A 202 -4.36 3.35 -43.09
CA SER A 202 -4.08 2.07 -43.76
C SER A 202 -2.68 1.51 -43.48
N LEU A 203 -1.78 2.34 -42.95
CA LEU A 203 -0.40 1.99 -42.61
C LEU A 203 -0.24 1.79 -41.11
N ASP A 204 0.65 0.88 -40.71
CA ASP A 204 1.04 0.75 -39.32
C ASP A 204 1.70 2.06 -38.84
N ARG A 205 1.44 2.43 -37.57
CA ARG A 205 1.98 3.67 -36.99
C ARG A 205 3.51 3.75 -37.10
N GLU A 206 4.21 2.63 -36.96
CA GLU A 206 5.68 2.60 -37.11
C GLU A 206 6.15 2.95 -38.52
N ASP A 207 5.34 2.67 -39.54
CA ASP A 207 5.63 3.01 -40.94
C ASP A 207 5.48 4.52 -41.20
N TRP A 208 4.72 5.27 -40.38
CA TRP A 208 4.54 6.72 -40.54
C TRP A 208 5.87 7.47 -40.36
N LEU A 209 6.70 7.00 -39.43
CA LEU A 209 8.01 7.57 -39.12
C LEU A 209 9.08 7.24 -40.18
N ASN A 210 8.75 6.39 -41.16
CA ASN A 210 9.64 6.04 -42.27
C ASN A 210 9.27 6.75 -43.59
N LEU A 211 8.23 7.59 -43.58
CA LEU A 211 7.78 8.30 -44.78
C LEU A 211 8.72 9.45 -45.13
N ALA A 212 9.08 9.55 -46.41
CA ALA A 212 9.92 10.64 -46.90
C ALA A 212 9.08 11.88 -47.24
N LEU A 213 9.52 13.05 -46.76
CA LEU A 213 8.91 14.36 -47.01
C LEU A 213 9.75 15.16 -47.99
N LYS A 214 9.09 16.00 -48.81
CA LYS A 214 9.76 16.82 -49.84
C LYS A 214 10.48 18.03 -49.23
N GLU A 215 9.97 18.57 -48.14
CA GLU A 215 10.55 19.72 -47.43
C GLU A 215 11.61 19.25 -46.44
N GLU A 216 12.79 19.89 -46.49
CA GLU A 216 13.99 19.47 -45.75
C GLU A 216 13.82 19.68 -44.24
N ASP A 217 13.22 20.80 -43.83
CA ASP A 217 12.93 21.09 -42.42
C ASP A 217 11.94 20.07 -41.83
N ALA A 218 10.86 19.77 -42.55
CA ALA A 218 9.87 18.78 -42.12
C ALA A 218 10.43 17.35 -42.09
N ALA A 219 11.35 17.01 -42.99
CA ALA A 219 12.05 15.73 -42.98
C ALA A 219 12.99 15.60 -41.76
N ASN A 220 13.67 16.69 -41.40
CA ASN A 220 14.50 16.75 -40.19
C ASN A 220 13.66 16.61 -38.92
N ASP A 221 12.52 17.29 -38.83
CA ASP A 221 11.60 17.18 -37.69
C ASP A 221 11.06 15.75 -37.52
N LEU A 222 10.69 15.08 -38.63
CA LEU A 222 10.22 13.69 -38.59
C LEU A 222 11.33 12.72 -38.16
N ALA A 223 12.58 12.96 -38.60
CA ALA A 223 13.74 12.20 -38.14
C ALA A 223 14.01 12.42 -36.64
N GLN A 224 13.88 13.65 -36.14
CA GLN A 224 14.00 13.98 -34.71
C GLN A 224 12.91 13.28 -33.88
N LEU A 225 11.65 13.26 -34.35
CA LEU A 225 10.57 12.55 -33.66
C LEU A 225 10.83 11.04 -33.59
N LYS A 226 11.37 10.44 -34.66
CA LYS A 226 11.75 9.03 -34.68
C LYS A 226 12.88 8.74 -33.69
N GLU A 227 13.90 9.59 -33.65
CA GLU A 227 15.00 9.45 -32.70
C GLU A 227 14.50 9.61 -31.26
N LEU A 228 13.67 10.63 -30.99
CA LEU A 228 13.07 10.87 -29.68
C LEU A 228 12.25 9.65 -29.22
N LEU A 229 11.40 9.08 -30.08
CA LEU A 229 10.62 7.89 -29.73
C LEU A 229 11.52 6.70 -29.36
N SER A 230 12.57 6.46 -30.15
CA SER A 230 13.54 5.39 -29.89
C SER A 230 14.29 5.59 -28.58
N GLN A 231 14.70 6.84 -28.29
CA GLN A 231 15.33 7.20 -27.03
C GLN A 231 14.38 7.02 -25.84
N GLN A 232 13.11 7.46 -25.97
CA GLN A 232 12.10 7.30 -24.93
C GLN A 232 11.82 5.83 -24.64
N ARG A 233 11.60 4.99 -25.67
CA ARG A 233 11.40 3.54 -25.49
C ARG A 233 12.54 2.89 -24.69
N LYS A 234 13.80 3.19 -25.06
CA LYS A 234 14.99 2.69 -24.34
C LYS A 234 15.06 3.19 -22.90
N GLU A 235 14.71 4.45 -22.67
CA GLU A 235 14.69 5.04 -21.33
C GLU A 235 13.60 4.40 -20.47
N PHE A 236 12.41 4.13 -21.01
CA PHE A 236 11.35 3.39 -20.33
C PHE A 236 11.76 1.96 -19.97
N ASP A 237 12.41 1.23 -20.89
CA ASP A 237 12.94 -0.11 -20.62
C ASP A 237 13.99 -0.09 -19.52
N LYS A 238 14.91 0.89 -19.57
CA LYS A 238 15.93 1.09 -18.53
C LYS A 238 15.30 1.41 -17.18
N GLN A 239 14.32 2.32 -17.14
CA GLN A 239 13.60 2.66 -15.91
C GLN A 239 12.82 1.47 -15.35
N PHE A 240 12.25 0.63 -16.22
CA PHE A 240 11.58 -0.59 -15.79
C PHE A 240 12.56 -1.55 -15.13
N GLU A 241 13.73 -1.80 -15.75
CA GLU A 241 14.74 -2.68 -15.17
C GLU A 241 15.31 -2.10 -13.86
N GLU A 242 15.62 -0.80 -13.79
CA GLU A 242 16.06 -0.16 -12.55
C GLU A 242 15.02 -0.30 -11.42
N LYS A 243 13.73 -0.14 -11.72
CA LYS A 243 12.66 -0.33 -10.74
C LYS A 243 12.50 -1.79 -10.33
N ARG A 244 12.60 -2.72 -11.28
CA ARG A 244 12.55 -4.16 -11.02
C ARG A 244 13.72 -4.60 -10.14
N GLU A 245 14.93 -4.14 -10.43
CA GLU A 245 16.12 -4.43 -9.64
C GLU A 245 15.95 -3.93 -8.21
N LYS A 246 15.55 -2.66 -8.02
CA LYS A 246 15.29 -2.08 -6.69
C LYS A 246 14.23 -2.85 -5.89
N LEU A 247 13.22 -3.39 -6.56
CA LEU A 247 12.15 -4.16 -5.92
C LEU A 247 12.57 -5.60 -5.61
N THR A 248 13.45 -6.19 -6.42
CA THR A 248 13.95 -7.55 -6.20
C THR A 248 15.09 -7.56 -5.17
N GLN A 249 15.85 -6.46 -5.10
CA GLN A 249 16.98 -6.27 -4.21
C GLN A 249 16.59 -6.48 -2.75
N SER A 250 17.42 -7.26 -2.04
CA SER A 250 17.26 -7.55 -0.63
C SER A 250 17.44 -6.29 0.23
N ASP A 251 16.73 -6.21 1.35
CA ASP A 251 16.77 -5.05 2.23
C ASP A 251 17.96 -5.10 3.21
N GLU A 252 18.55 -3.94 3.48
CA GLU A 252 19.57 -3.79 4.52
C GLU A 252 18.92 -3.73 5.90
N LEU A 253 18.83 -4.89 6.57
CA LEU A 253 18.29 -5.01 7.92
C LEU A 253 19.38 -4.99 9.00
N ALA A 254 19.04 -4.43 10.18
CA ALA A 254 19.92 -4.36 11.35
C ALA A 254 20.49 -5.75 11.74
N PRO A 255 21.75 -5.84 12.20
CA PRO A 255 22.43 -7.12 12.41
C PRO A 255 21.61 -8.07 13.30
N GLY A 256 21.54 -9.34 12.89
CA GLY A 256 20.72 -10.37 13.57
C GLY A 256 19.23 -10.34 13.22
N VAL A 257 18.71 -9.35 12.50
CA VAL A 257 17.32 -9.35 11.99
C VAL A 257 17.21 -10.13 10.68
N LEU A 258 16.45 -11.21 10.67
CA LEU A 258 16.23 -12.06 9.51
C LEU A 258 15.15 -11.46 8.60
N LYS A 259 13.99 -11.14 9.19
CA LYS A 259 12.82 -10.62 8.49
C LYS A 259 12.13 -9.57 9.34
N MET A 260 11.60 -8.53 8.70
CA MET A 260 10.81 -7.48 9.34
C MET A 260 9.49 -7.34 8.61
N VAL A 261 8.38 -7.35 9.35
CA VAL A 261 7.04 -7.13 8.80
C VAL A 261 6.46 -5.89 9.44
N LYS A 262 6.08 -4.92 8.61
CA LYS A 262 5.37 -3.71 9.02
C LYS A 262 3.91 -3.85 8.63
N VAL A 263 3.01 -3.71 9.60
CA VAL A 263 1.57 -3.71 9.39
C VAL A 263 1.08 -2.30 9.67
N TYR A 264 0.40 -1.72 8.69
CA TYR A 264 -0.23 -0.41 8.82
C TYR A 264 -1.70 -0.62 9.19
N LEU A 265 -2.09 -0.09 10.35
CA LEU A 265 -3.44 -0.19 10.88
C LEU A 265 -4.12 1.18 10.80
N ALA A 266 -5.24 1.27 10.09
CA ALA A 266 -6.08 2.45 10.08
C ALA A 266 -7.10 2.37 11.22
N VAL A 267 -6.98 3.30 12.17
CA VAL A 267 -7.81 3.43 13.36
C VAL A 267 -8.70 4.65 13.19
N LYS A 268 -10.01 4.44 13.19
CA LYS A 268 -10.99 5.53 13.15
C LYS A 268 -11.29 5.96 14.59
N ARG A 269 -10.86 7.15 14.98
CA ARG A 269 -11.14 7.71 16.30
C ARG A 269 -12.28 8.72 16.20
N ARG A 270 -13.40 8.39 16.83
CA ARG A 270 -14.52 9.32 16.98
C ARG A 270 -14.31 10.16 18.23
N ILE A 271 -14.87 11.36 18.21
CA ILE A 271 -14.85 12.23 19.38
C ILE A 271 -15.57 11.58 20.57
N GLN A 272 -14.96 11.63 21.73
CA GLN A 272 -15.46 11.03 22.97
C GLN A 272 -15.26 11.97 24.17
N PRO A 273 -15.98 11.76 25.28
CA PRO A 273 -15.72 12.47 26.52
C PRO A 273 -14.26 12.30 26.96
N GLY A 274 -13.63 13.40 27.38
CA GLY A 274 -12.20 13.47 27.67
C GLY A 274 -11.36 14.03 26.52
N ASP A 275 -11.89 14.09 25.30
CA ASP A 275 -11.18 14.71 24.18
C ASP A 275 -11.08 16.23 24.34
N LYS A 276 -9.94 16.78 23.94
CA LYS A 276 -9.69 18.23 24.03
C LYS A 276 -10.04 18.92 22.73
N MET A 277 -10.84 19.98 22.82
CA MET A 277 -11.15 20.86 21.71
C MET A 277 -10.65 22.28 21.97
N ALA A 278 -10.43 23.03 20.90
CA ALA A 278 -10.09 24.44 20.98
C ALA A 278 -10.64 25.22 19.79
N GLY A 279 -11.04 26.47 20.04
CA GLY A 279 -11.36 27.44 18.99
C GLY A 279 -10.12 28.24 18.55
N ARG A 280 -10.29 29.02 17.48
CA ARG A 280 -9.22 29.85 16.90
C ARG A 280 -8.80 31.04 17.77
N HIS A 281 -9.59 31.38 18.78
CA HIS A 281 -9.37 32.54 19.66
C HIS A 281 -8.74 32.15 21.01
N GLY A 282 -8.17 30.94 21.11
CA GLY A 282 -7.50 30.49 22.33
C GLY A 282 -8.43 29.94 23.42
N ASN A 283 -9.74 29.87 23.17
CA ASN A 283 -10.69 29.16 24.00
C ASN A 283 -10.43 27.65 23.87
N LYS A 284 -10.07 27.00 24.97
CA LYS A 284 -9.80 25.57 25.05
C LYS A 284 -10.86 24.94 25.93
N GLY A 285 -11.13 23.67 25.70
CA GLY A 285 -12.00 22.92 26.59
C GLY A 285 -11.92 21.42 26.38
N VAL A 286 -12.48 20.68 27.32
CA VAL A 286 -12.54 19.22 27.28
C VAL A 286 -13.99 18.80 27.12
N VAL A 287 -14.25 17.84 26.22
CA VAL A 287 -15.59 17.29 26.04
C VAL A 287 -16.00 16.56 27.32
N SER A 288 -17.03 17.03 28.00
CA SER A 288 -17.53 16.41 29.23
C SER A 288 -18.62 15.39 28.94
N MET A 289 -19.51 15.70 28.00
CA MET A 289 -20.66 14.85 27.68
C MET A 289 -21.10 15.02 26.23
N ILE A 290 -21.56 13.92 25.66
CA ILE A 290 -22.28 13.88 24.38
C ILE A 290 -23.76 13.72 24.73
N VAL A 291 -24.58 14.69 24.32
CA VAL A 291 -26.01 14.80 24.68
C VAL A 291 -26.89 14.46 23.47
N PRO A 292 -27.99 13.69 23.64
CA PRO A 292 -28.94 13.40 22.57
C PRO A 292 -29.46 14.67 21.88
N GLU A 293 -29.85 14.58 20.60
CA GLU A 293 -30.27 15.75 19.82
C GLU A 293 -31.55 16.40 20.38
N GLU A 294 -32.46 15.58 20.90
CA GLU A 294 -33.72 16.01 21.54
C GLU A 294 -33.53 16.81 22.82
N ASP A 295 -32.42 16.59 23.52
CA ASP A 295 -32.07 17.28 24.77
C ASP A 295 -31.22 18.53 24.52
N MET A 296 -30.90 18.86 23.26
CA MET A 296 -30.14 20.07 22.94
C MET A 296 -31.06 21.30 22.87
N PRO A 297 -30.55 22.50 23.22
CA PRO A 297 -31.28 23.74 22.96
C PRO A 297 -31.59 23.88 21.46
N TYR A 298 -32.86 24.18 21.14
CA TYR A 298 -33.38 24.36 19.79
C TYR A 298 -34.01 25.75 19.62
N ASP A 299 -34.15 26.20 18.37
CA ASP A 299 -34.87 27.41 17.96
C ASP A 299 -36.31 27.10 17.50
N GLU A 300 -37.17 28.13 17.43
CA GLU A 300 -38.59 28.00 17.02
C GLU A 300 -38.77 27.65 15.53
#